data_AF-A0A5Y3BIK7-F1
#
_entry.id   AF-A0A5Y3BIK7-F1
#
_cell.length_a   1.000
_cell.length_b   1.000
_cell.length_c   1.000
_cell.angle_alpha   90.00
_cell.angle_beta   90.00
_cell.angle_gamma   90.00
#
_symmetry.space_group_name_H-M   'P 1'
#
loop_
_entity.id
_entity.type
_entity.pdbx_description
1 polymer ?
#
loop_
_entity_poly.entity_id
_entity_poly.type
_entity_poly.pdbx_seq_one_letter_code
_entity_poly.pdbx_strand_id
1 'polypeptide(L)'
;MAKEKLVTIHVHTPFTLTLGDHSKQEFGRGRHNVPEEVASHWFTRAHAELSESGSNETDDQQPVIDSLQAQITSARTGGNGAKDAKESKPANSK
;
A
#
# COMPACT_ATOMS: atom_id res chain seq x y z
N MET A 1 -26.70 -24.07 15.12
CA MET A 1 -26.05 -23.68 13.86
C MET A 1 -24.74 -22.99 14.21
N ALA A 2 -23.60 -23.46 13.70
CA ALA A 2 -22.33 -22.76 13.89
C ALA A 2 -22.38 -21.46 13.10
N LYS A 3 -22.12 -20.34 13.75
CA LYS A 3 -22.03 -19.03 13.10
C LYS A 3 -20.67 -19.02 12.39
N GLU A 4 -20.67 -19.11 11.06
CA GLU A 4 -19.43 -19.08 10.30
C GLU A 4 -18.71 -17.75 10.56
N LYS A 5 -17.50 -17.84 11.10
CA LYS A 5 -16.66 -16.68 11.36
C LYS A 5 -15.97 -16.30 10.06
N LEU A 6 -16.25 -15.10 9.57
CA LEU A 6 -15.53 -14.52 8.43
C LEU A 6 -14.24 -13.89 8.92
N VAL A 7 -13.14 -14.16 8.21
CA VAL A 7 -11.82 -13.57 8.46
C VAL A 7 -11.30 -12.94 7.18
N THR A 8 -10.42 -11.96 7.31
CA THR A 8 -9.76 -11.31 6.18
C THR A 8 -8.44 -12.01 5.87
N ILE A 9 -8.25 -12.39 4.61
CA ILE A 9 -6.96 -12.87 4.08
C ILE A 9 -6.36 -11.85 3.13
N HIS A 10 -5.04 -11.75 3.06
CA HIS A 10 -4.31 -10.97 2.07
C HIS A 10 -3.63 -11.93 1.09
N VAL A 11 -4.16 -12.03 -0.12
CA VAL A 11 -3.64 -12.87 -1.20
C VAL A 11 -2.42 -12.20 -1.84
N HIS A 12 -1.24 -12.79 -1.67
CA HIS A 12 0.00 -12.35 -2.33
C HIS A 12 0.16 -12.94 -3.73
N THR A 13 -0.30 -14.18 -3.93
CA THR A 13 -0.25 -14.88 -5.22
C THR A 13 -1.67 -15.26 -5.62
N PRO A 14 -2.22 -14.76 -6.75
CA PRO A 14 -3.57 -15.13 -7.19
C PRO A 14 -3.75 -16.64 -7.33
N PHE A 15 -4.89 -17.17 -6.90
CA PHE A 15 -5.20 -18.59 -6.98
C PHE A 15 -6.71 -18.85 -7.15
N THR A 16 -7.04 -20.06 -7.58
CA THR A 16 -8.43 -20.54 -7.63
C THR A 16 -8.60 -21.68 -6.65
N LEU A 17 -9.52 -21.52 -5.70
CA LEU A 17 -9.88 -22.57 -4.75
C LEU A 17 -11.09 -23.34 -5.27
N THR A 18 -11.03 -24.66 -5.24
CA THR A 18 -12.21 -25.50 -5.52
C THR A 18 -12.79 -25.94 -4.18
N LEU A 19 -14.01 -25.52 -3.89
CA LEU A 19 -14.74 -25.84 -2.67
C LEU A 19 -15.34 -27.25 -2.75
N GLY A 20 -15.81 -27.78 -1.61
CA GLY A 20 -16.42 -29.12 -1.52
C GLY A 20 -17.60 -29.33 -2.49
N ASP A 21 -18.36 -28.28 -2.79
CA ASP A 21 -19.46 -28.28 -3.77
C ASP A 21 -19.00 -28.20 -5.24
N HIS A 22 -17.72 -28.45 -5.52
CA HIS A 22 -17.08 -28.31 -6.84
C HIS A 22 -17.12 -26.88 -7.41
N SER A 23 -17.57 -25.91 -6.62
CA SER A 23 -17.58 -24.50 -6.98
C SER A 23 -16.17 -23.94 -6.95
N LYS A 24 -15.82 -23.17 -7.98
CA LYS A 24 -14.52 -22.51 -8.09
C LYS A 24 -14.65 -21.08 -7.59
N GLN A 25 -13.84 -20.73 -6.60
CA GLN A 25 -13.72 -19.37 -6.09
C GLN A 25 -12.36 -18.80 -6.50
N GLU A 26 -12.39 -17.72 -7.25
CA GLU A 26 -11.18 -17.01 -7.67
C GLU A 26 -10.78 -15.99 -6.62
N PHE A 27 -9.49 -16.00 -6.26
CA PHE A 27 -8.87 -15.05 -5.36
C PHE A 27 -7.80 -14.27 -6.11
N GLY A 28 -8.13 -13.02 -6.46
CA GLY A 28 -7.16 -12.06 -6.98
C GLY A 28 -6.20 -11.56 -5.90
N ARG A 29 -5.12 -10.90 -6.28
CA ARG A 29 -4.20 -10.27 -5.32
C ARG A 29 -4.91 -9.17 -4.52
N GLY A 30 -4.76 -9.16 -3.20
CA GLY A 30 -5.40 -8.18 -2.30
C GLY A 30 -6.17 -8.82 -1.14
N ARG A 31 -7.02 -8.03 -0.46
CA ARG A 31 -7.76 -8.46 0.74
C ARG A 31 -9.11 -9.07 0.39
N HIS A 32 -9.41 -10.23 0.97
CA HIS A 32 -10.67 -10.96 0.76
C HIS A 32 -11.28 -11.41 2.09
N ASN A 33 -12.61 -11.35 2.20
CA ASN A 33 -13.32 -11.92 3.33
C ASN A 33 -13.77 -13.34 3.01
N VAL A 34 -13.30 -14.30 3.79
CA VAL A 34 -13.54 -15.72 3.59
C VAL A 34 -13.92 -16.39 4.90
N PRO A 35 -14.61 -17.55 4.86
CA PRO A 35 -14.81 -18.37 6.04
C PRO A 35 -13.49 -18.76 6.70
N GLU A 36 -13.48 -18.87 8.03
CA GLU A 36 -12.30 -19.32 8.78
C GLU A 36 -11.77 -20.69 8.31
N GLU A 37 -12.65 -21.58 7.84
CA GLU A 37 -12.27 -22.86 7.26
C GLU A 37 -11.41 -22.69 5.99
N VAL A 38 -11.85 -21.81 5.08
CA VAL A 38 -11.12 -21.47 3.85
C VAL A 38 -9.78 -20.83 4.19
N ALA A 39 -9.76 -19.94 5.18
CA ALA A 39 -8.56 -19.23 5.59
C ALA A 39 -7.53 -20.12 6.30
N SER A 40 -8.01 -21.13 7.03
CA SER A 40 -7.17 -22.12 7.71
C SER A 40 -6.64 -23.20 6.76
N HIS A 41 -7.15 -23.25 5.53
CA HIS A 41 -6.75 -24.26 4.56
C HIS A 41 -5.29 -24.09 4.13
N TRP A 42 -4.55 -25.20 4.04
CA TRP A 42 -3.11 -25.20 3.72
C TRP A 42 -2.82 -24.52 2.38
N PHE A 43 -3.72 -24.68 1.40
CA PHE A 43 -3.59 -24.06 0.08
C PHE A 43 -3.74 -22.54 0.16
N THR A 44 -4.78 -22.05 0.87
CA THR A 44 -4.97 -20.62 1.13
C THR A 44 -3.78 -20.05 1.88
N ARG A 45 -3.27 -20.72 2.92
CA ARG A 45 -2.11 -20.26 3.71
C ARG A 45 -0.81 -20.19 2.91
N ALA A 46 -0.66 -20.98 1.84
CA ALA A 46 0.50 -20.91 0.95
C ALA A 46 0.48 -19.67 0.04
N HIS A 47 -0.73 -19.18 -0.29
CA HIS A 47 -0.95 -18.13 -1.29
C HIS A 47 -1.56 -16.82 -0.71
N ALA A 48 -1.95 -16.84 0.56
CA ALA A 48 -2.50 -15.71 1.29
C ALA A 48 -2.10 -15.74 2.78
N GLU A 49 -1.98 -14.56 3.37
CA GLU A 49 -1.74 -14.37 4.80
C GLU A 49 -3.05 -14.07 5.55
N LEU A 50 -3.23 -14.67 6.71
CA LEU A 50 -4.34 -14.37 7.62
C LEU A 50 -4.12 -13.00 8.25
N SER A 51 -5.03 -12.07 7.98
CA SER A 51 -5.05 -10.77 8.63
C SER A 51 -6.10 -10.80 9.74
N GLU A 52 -5.69 -11.17 10.95
CA GLU A 52 -6.55 -11.17 12.15
C GLU A 52 -6.88 -9.75 12.65
N SER A 53 -6.33 -8.71 12.02
CA SER A 53 -6.62 -7.33 12.37
C SER A 53 -7.78 -6.78 11.56
N GLY A 54 -8.90 -6.53 12.23
CA GLY A 54 -9.89 -5.51 11.86
C GLY A 54 -9.33 -4.08 11.91
N SER A 55 -8.05 -3.92 11.57
CA SER A 55 -7.37 -2.64 11.46
C SER A 55 -7.37 -2.28 9.99
N ASN A 56 -8.17 -1.26 9.66
CA ASN A 56 -8.04 -0.49 8.44
C ASN A 56 -6.56 -0.22 8.19
N GLU A 57 -5.96 -0.89 7.22
CA GLU A 57 -4.59 -0.61 6.74
C GLU A 57 -4.49 0.81 6.14
N THR A 58 -5.62 1.52 6.06
CA THR A 58 -5.75 2.90 5.62
C THR A 58 -5.25 3.94 6.63
N ASP A 59 -5.15 3.63 7.93
CA ASP A 59 -4.72 4.61 8.95
C ASP A 59 -3.19 4.79 8.95
N ASP A 60 -2.44 3.69 8.92
CA ASP A 60 -0.97 3.67 8.86
C ASP A 60 -0.38 4.16 7.51
N GLN A 61 -1.21 4.31 6.47
CA GLN A 61 -0.77 4.82 5.16
C GLN A 61 -0.81 6.35 5.04
N GLN A 62 -1.56 7.05 5.91
CA GLN A 62 -1.59 8.52 5.93
C GLN A 62 -0.21 9.19 6.11
N PRO A 63 0.66 8.76 7.05
CA PRO A 63 1.97 9.39 7.20
C PRO A 63 2.89 9.20 5.98
N VAL A 64 2.72 8.10 5.24
CA VAL A 64 3.46 7.82 4.01
C VAL A 64 2.99 8.74 2.87
N ILE A 65 1.68 8.95 2.76
CA ILE A 65 1.08 9.88 1.77
C ILE A 65 1.55 11.32 2.02
N ASP A 66 1.52 11.77 3.28
CA ASP A 66 1.98 13.12 3.65
C ASP A 66 3.47 13.33 3.32
N SER A 67 4.30 12.34 3.68
CA SER A 67 5.75 12.37 3.40
C SER A 67 6.08 12.38 1.90
N LEU A 68 5.31 11.65 1.07
CA LEU A 68 5.47 11.65 -0.38
C LEU A 68 5.03 12.99 -1.00
N GLN A 69 3.93 13.57 -0.50
CA GLN A 69 3.43 14.86 -0.97
C GLN A 69 4.38 16.03 -0.64
N ALA A 70 5.02 16.00 0.53
CA ALA A 70 6.05 16.97 0.92
C ALA A 70 7.27 16.92 -0.01
N GLN A 71 7.71 15.72 -0.41
CA GLN A 71 8.83 15.55 -1.33
C GLN A 71 8.51 16.04 -2.75
N ILE A 72 7.30 15.77 -3.27
CA ILE A 72 6.86 16.26 -4.59
C ILE A 72 6.80 17.80 -4.60
N THR A 73 6.29 18.40 -3.53
CA THR A 73 6.19 19.87 -3.40
C THR A 73 7.57 20.52 -3.34
N SER A 74 8.49 19.93 -2.56
CA SER A 74 9.87 20.39 -2.45
C SER A 74 10.64 20.28 -3.77
N ALA A 75 10.49 19.16 -4.48
CA ALA A 75 11.10 18.95 -5.79
C ALA A 75 10.55 19.91 -6.87
N ARG A 76 9.26 20.27 -6.82
CA ARG A 76 8.66 21.25 -7.74
C ARG A 76 9.06 22.70 -7.43
N THR A 77 9.42 23.01 -6.19
CA THR A 77 9.78 24.37 -5.75
C THR A 77 11.29 24.65 -5.86
N GLY A 78 12.12 23.65 -6.14
CA GLY A 78 13.57 23.79 -6.33
C GLY A 78 14.03 24.26 -7.72
N GLY A 79 13.12 24.74 -8.57
CA GLY A 79 13.43 25.20 -9.92
C GLY A 79 13.36 26.71 -10.08
N ASN A 80 14.55 27.35 -10.13
CA ASN A 80 14.91 28.60 -10.84
C ASN A 80 15.08 29.91 -10.04
N GLY A 81 16.32 30.44 -10.09
CA GLY A 81 16.76 31.79 -9.69
C GLY A 81 17.93 31.76 -8.69
N ALA A 82 19.19 32.08 -9.00
CA ALA A 82 19.76 32.83 -10.09
C ALA A 82 21.16 32.29 -10.44
N LYS A 83 21.39 32.10 -11.75
CA LYS A 83 22.69 31.99 -12.37
C LYS A 83 23.28 33.40 -12.51
N ASP A 84 24.58 33.50 -12.20
CA ASP A 84 25.56 34.42 -12.77
C ASP A 84 25.15 35.91 -12.93
N ALA A 85 25.65 36.76 -12.03
CA ALA A 85 26.00 38.14 -12.37
C ALA A 85 27.42 38.42 -11.84
N LYS A 86 28.39 38.09 -12.70
CA LYS A 86 29.72 38.71 -12.74
C LYS A 86 29.54 40.20 -13.06
N GLU A 87 30.52 41.02 -12.67
CA GLU A 87 30.68 42.47 -12.99
C GLU A 87 30.09 43.40 -11.90
N SER A 88 30.78 44.37 -11.29
CA SER A 88 32.14 44.89 -11.40
C SER A 88 32.44 45.78 -10.17
N LYS A 89 33.71 45.88 -9.78
CA LYS A 89 34.22 47.03 -9.00
C LYS A 89 33.98 48.32 -9.79
N PRO A 90 33.72 49.45 -9.12
CA PRO A 90 34.84 50.36 -8.96
C PRO A 90 34.96 50.93 -7.55
N ALA A 91 36.22 51.06 -7.12
CA ALA A 91 36.61 52.01 -6.11
C ALA A 91 36.31 53.42 -6.62
N ASN A 92 35.73 54.29 -5.80
CA ASN A 92 36.06 55.70 -5.91
C ASN A 92 35.97 56.40 -4.54
N SER A 93 37.10 57.00 -4.19
CA SER A 93 37.34 57.93 -3.11
C SER A 93 36.55 59.23 -3.28
N LYS A 94 36.10 59.84 -2.19
CA LYS A 94 36.61 61.14 -1.69
C LYS A 94 35.94 61.51 -0.38
#